data_AF-A0A1E3LRV8-F1
#
_entry.id   AF-A0A1E3LRV8-F1
#
_cell.length_a   1.000
_cell.length_b   1.000
_cell.length_c   1.000
_cell.angle_alpha   90.00
_cell.angle_beta   90.00
_cell.angle_gamma   90.00
#
_symmetry.space_group_name_H-M   'P 1'
#
loop_
_entity.id
_entity.type
_entity.pdbx_description
1 polymer ?
#
loop_
_entity_poly.entity_id
_entity_poly.type
_entity_poly.pdbx_seq_one_letter_code
_entity_poly.pdbx_strand_id
1 'polypeptide(L)'
;MDYVSGGAGSNDIRATAGGTMLAGNAGSDVLRGGKGDDILIGGAGDDALYGGAGGDQFRFFGNQIEGASDTDRLYDLNFADGDTLVFGAFGGLFEDAAGVNAFNNGDAAIISSWDGLANAFEAAGARATYSGNAALDLLFITFDNGAGQTQTLRISNGYSAFVSALDGGPVPV
;
A
#
# COMPACT_ATOMS: atom_id res chain seq x y z
N MET A 1 1.38 -21.52 -4.79
CA MET A 1 1.13 -20.15 -5.24
C MET A 1 0.49 -20.23 -6.61
N ASP A 2 -0.75 -19.77 -6.71
CA ASP A 2 -1.46 -19.60 -7.99
C ASP A 2 -1.19 -18.20 -8.56
N TYR A 3 -1.45 -17.97 -9.85
CA TYR A 3 -1.32 -16.66 -10.51
C TYR A 3 -2.57 -16.35 -11.34
N VAL A 4 -3.18 -15.20 -11.08
CA VAL A 4 -4.39 -14.73 -11.76
C VAL A 4 -4.18 -13.30 -12.25
N SER A 5 -4.54 -13.03 -13.51
CA SER A 5 -4.32 -11.74 -14.17
C SER A 5 -5.59 -11.26 -14.88
N GLY A 6 -5.96 -9.99 -14.71
CA GLY A 6 -7.17 -9.39 -15.26
C GLY A 6 -7.04 -8.98 -16.73
N GLY A 7 -5.95 -8.30 -17.08
CA GLY A 7 -5.66 -7.82 -18.43
C GLY A 7 -5.84 -6.31 -18.54
N ALA A 8 -6.38 -5.83 -19.66
CA ALA A 8 -6.66 -4.41 -19.84
C ALA A 8 -8.15 -4.11 -19.54
N GLY A 9 -8.40 -2.95 -18.93
CA GLY A 9 -9.72 -2.49 -18.51
C GLY A 9 -10.16 -3.10 -17.18
N SER A 10 -11.24 -2.58 -16.60
CA SER A 10 -11.73 -2.99 -15.28
C SER A 10 -12.10 -4.46 -15.16
N ASN A 11 -11.59 -5.11 -14.12
CA ASN A 11 -11.76 -6.53 -13.84
C ASN A 11 -12.22 -6.78 -12.40
N ASP A 12 -12.95 -7.88 -12.18
CA ASP A 12 -13.30 -8.39 -10.85
C ASP A 12 -12.63 -9.77 -10.68
N ILE A 13 -11.53 -9.79 -9.94
CA ILE A 13 -10.64 -10.93 -9.79
C ILE A 13 -10.77 -11.47 -8.37
N ARG A 14 -11.05 -12.77 -8.27
CA ARG A 14 -11.24 -13.44 -6.98
C ARG A 14 -10.46 -14.74 -6.91
N ALA A 15 -9.56 -14.83 -5.95
CA ALA A 15 -8.96 -16.08 -5.48
C ALA A 15 -9.83 -16.71 -4.38
N THR A 16 -9.60 -18.00 -4.11
CA THR A 16 -10.48 -18.79 -3.23
C THR A 16 -9.76 -19.40 -2.05
N ALA A 17 -8.64 -20.11 -2.27
CA ALA A 17 -7.87 -20.72 -1.21
C ALA A 17 -6.40 -20.94 -1.62
N GLY A 18 -5.51 -20.80 -0.64
CA GLY A 18 -4.07 -20.89 -0.84
C GLY A 18 -3.50 -19.57 -1.34
N GLY A 19 -2.25 -19.28 -0.98
CA GLY A 19 -1.60 -18.04 -1.41
C GLY A 19 -1.58 -17.89 -2.94
N THR A 20 -2.03 -16.75 -3.42
CA THR A 20 -2.27 -16.43 -4.82
C THR A 20 -1.69 -15.07 -5.16
N MET A 21 -1.06 -14.95 -6.34
CA MET A 21 -0.66 -13.67 -6.90
C MET A 21 -1.75 -13.16 -7.84
N LEU A 22 -2.35 -12.03 -7.50
CA LEU A 22 -3.40 -11.34 -8.24
C LEU A 22 -2.81 -10.10 -8.90
N ALA A 23 -2.97 -9.96 -10.21
CA ALA A 23 -2.55 -8.79 -10.98
C ALA A 23 -3.73 -8.20 -11.76
N GLY A 24 -4.16 -6.98 -11.43
CA GLY A 24 -5.19 -6.24 -12.18
C GLY A 24 -4.67 -5.79 -13.55
N ASN A 25 -3.48 -5.19 -13.51
CA ASN A 25 -2.73 -4.55 -14.59
C ASN A 25 -3.20 -3.15 -14.93
N ALA A 26 -4.16 -2.94 -15.83
CA ALA A 26 -4.54 -1.59 -16.24
C ALA A 26 -6.06 -1.45 -16.21
N GLY A 27 -6.55 -0.34 -15.65
CA GLY A 27 -7.97 -0.11 -15.42
C GLY A 27 -8.29 -0.20 -13.93
N SER A 28 -9.49 0.25 -13.55
CA SER A 28 -9.93 0.17 -12.16
C SER A 28 -10.44 -1.22 -11.83
N ASP A 29 -9.66 -1.98 -11.07
CA ASP A 29 -9.90 -3.40 -10.78
C ASP A 29 -10.39 -3.62 -9.34
N VAL A 30 -11.01 -4.79 -9.14
CA VAL A 30 -11.40 -5.31 -7.83
C VAL A 30 -10.67 -6.62 -7.60
N LEU A 31 -9.72 -6.65 -6.66
CA LEU A 31 -8.91 -7.84 -6.36
C LEU A 31 -9.28 -8.40 -4.99
N ARG A 32 -9.52 -9.71 -4.92
CA ARG A 32 -9.91 -10.43 -3.68
C ARG A 32 -9.05 -11.68 -3.49
N GLY A 33 -8.12 -11.66 -2.53
CA GLY A 33 -7.22 -12.77 -2.18
C GLY A 33 -7.94 -13.98 -1.60
N GLY A 34 -8.74 -13.76 -0.57
CA GLY A 34 -9.56 -14.81 0.01
C GLY A 34 -8.89 -15.46 1.20
N LYS A 35 -8.25 -16.62 1.04
CA LYS A 35 -7.59 -17.34 2.15
C LYS A 35 -6.18 -17.73 1.78
N GLY A 36 -5.25 -17.55 2.71
CA GLY A 36 -3.82 -17.82 2.52
C GLY A 36 -3.07 -16.52 2.33
N ASP A 37 -1.74 -16.60 2.23
CA ASP A 37 -0.89 -15.42 2.08
C ASP A 37 -0.85 -15.00 0.60
N ASP A 38 -1.61 -13.96 0.25
CA ASP A 38 -1.81 -13.50 -1.11
C ASP A 38 -0.87 -12.32 -1.47
N ILE A 39 -0.64 -12.13 -2.78
CA ILE A 39 0.07 -10.96 -3.32
C ILE A 39 -0.88 -10.23 -4.25
N LEU A 40 -1.23 -9.00 -3.92
CA LEU A 40 -2.16 -8.18 -4.69
C LEU A 40 -1.38 -7.04 -5.36
N ILE A 41 -1.41 -7.01 -6.69
CA ILE A 41 -0.89 -5.92 -7.52
C ILE A 41 -2.09 -5.37 -8.28
N GLY A 42 -2.58 -4.20 -7.88
CA GLY A 42 -3.64 -3.51 -8.61
C GLY A 42 -3.16 -3.15 -10.02
N GLY A 43 -2.17 -2.27 -10.08
CA GLY A 43 -1.48 -1.90 -11.29
C GLY A 43 -1.69 -0.42 -11.57
N ALA A 44 -2.16 -0.10 -12.76
CA ALA A 44 -2.47 1.25 -13.20
C ALA A 44 -3.97 1.49 -13.12
N GLY A 45 -4.38 2.55 -12.43
CA GLY A 45 -5.76 2.97 -12.28
C GLY A 45 -6.31 2.65 -10.90
N ASP A 46 -7.37 3.35 -10.52
CA ASP A 46 -7.91 3.30 -9.15
C ASP A 46 -8.44 1.90 -8.76
N ASP A 47 -7.71 1.15 -7.95
CA ASP A 47 -8.07 -0.22 -7.61
C ASP A 47 -8.78 -0.37 -6.25
N ALA A 48 -9.45 -1.50 -6.07
CA ALA A 48 -10.07 -1.94 -4.82
C ALA A 48 -9.51 -3.30 -4.40
N LEU A 49 -8.68 -3.29 -3.35
CA LEU A 49 -7.90 -4.43 -2.90
C LEU A 49 -8.44 -4.98 -1.57
N TYR A 50 -8.64 -6.30 -1.55
CA TYR A 50 -9.07 -7.08 -0.38
C TYR A 50 -8.14 -8.27 -0.23
N GLY A 51 -7.29 -8.26 0.79
CA GLY A 51 -6.38 -9.38 1.08
C GLY A 51 -7.16 -10.63 1.47
N GLY A 52 -8.09 -10.48 2.41
CA GLY A 52 -8.82 -11.60 3.00
C GLY A 52 -8.15 -12.07 4.28
N ALA A 53 -7.94 -13.37 4.41
CA ALA A 53 -7.37 -13.97 5.61
C ALA A 53 -6.00 -14.57 5.30
N GLY A 54 -4.97 -14.15 6.03
CA GLY A 54 -3.58 -14.54 5.79
C GLY A 54 -2.68 -13.35 6.06
N GLY A 55 -1.38 -13.51 5.83
CA GLY A 55 -0.46 -12.38 5.76
C GLY A 55 -0.29 -11.94 4.31
N ASP A 56 -1.04 -10.91 3.90
CA ASP A 56 -1.13 -10.50 2.50
C ASP A 56 -0.12 -9.40 2.13
N GLN A 57 0.27 -9.34 0.86
CA GLN A 57 1.17 -8.30 0.34
C GLN A 57 0.45 -7.43 -0.67
N PHE A 58 0.18 -6.18 -0.32
CA PHE A 58 -0.33 -5.16 -1.23
C PHE A 58 0.85 -4.43 -1.86
N ARG A 59 1.04 -4.58 -3.17
CA ARG A 59 2.22 -4.06 -3.86
C ARG A 59 1.87 -2.91 -4.79
N PHE A 60 2.64 -1.83 -4.68
CA PHE A 60 2.50 -0.60 -5.46
C PHE A 60 3.82 -0.29 -6.14
N PHE A 61 3.77 -0.01 -7.44
CA PHE A 61 4.95 0.30 -8.22
C PHE A 61 4.82 1.70 -8.81
N GLY A 62 5.76 2.60 -8.49
CA GLY A 62 5.74 3.99 -8.92
C GLY A 62 5.83 4.18 -10.45
N ASN A 63 6.22 3.14 -11.19
CA ASN A 63 6.23 3.13 -12.65
C ASN A 63 4.92 2.57 -13.28
N GLN A 64 3.92 2.23 -12.46
CA GLN A 64 2.59 1.77 -12.89
C GLN A 64 1.49 2.80 -12.65
N ILE A 65 1.80 3.98 -12.09
CA ILE A 65 0.82 5.04 -11.84
C ILE A 65 0.28 5.57 -13.18
N GLU A 66 -1.04 5.49 -13.39
CA GLU A 66 -1.69 6.06 -14.59
C GLU A 66 -1.78 7.59 -14.50
N GLY A 67 -1.29 8.29 -15.52
CA GLY A 67 -1.35 9.75 -15.56
C GLY A 67 -0.50 10.40 -14.47
N ALA A 68 -1.08 11.34 -13.71
CA ALA A 68 -0.38 12.09 -12.67
C ALA A 68 -0.60 11.55 -11.25
N SER A 69 -1.68 10.80 -11.02
CA SER A 69 -2.05 10.33 -9.69
C SER A 69 -2.93 9.10 -9.79
N ASP A 70 -2.71 8.15 -8.90
CA ASP A 70 -3.52 6.94 -8.74
C ASP A 70 -4.04 6.81 -7.30
N THR A 71 -5.19 6.18 -7.10
CA THR A 71 -5.81 5.97 -5.78
C THR A 71 -6.32 4.55 -5.59
N ASP A 72 -5.57 3.79 -4.79
CA ASP A 72 -5.93 2.43 -4.42
C ASP A 72 -6.61 2.35 -3.07
N ARG A 73 -7.63 1.50 -2.99
CA ARG A 73 -8.47 1.34 -1.80
C ARG A 73 -8.16 0.01 -1.14
N LEU A 74 -7.63 0.06 0.08
CA LEU A 74 -7.36 -1.11 0.89
C LEU A 74 -8.47 -1.22 1.93
N TYR A 75 -9.20 -2.34 1.89
CA TYR A 75 -10.40 -2.50 2.71
C TYR A 75 -10.17 -3.27 4.01
N ASP A 76 -9.14 -4.10 4.07
CA ASP A 76 -8.90 -5.05 5.17
C ASP A 76 -7.44 -5.16 5.60
N LEU A 77 -6.60 -4.15 5.29
CA LEU A 77 -5.19 -4.12 5.72
C LEU A 77 -5.09 -4.32 7.24
N ASN A 78 -4.45 -5.41 7.66
CA ASN A 78 -4.20 -5.73 9.05
C ASN A 78 -2.76 -6.22 9.27
N PHE A 79 -1.88 -5.31 9.67
CA PHE A 79 -0.49 -5.64 10.02
C PHE A 79 -0.36 -6.69 11.13
N ALA A 80 -1.37 -6.85 12.00
CA ALA A 80 -1.35 -7.85 13.07
C ALA A 80 -1.56 -9.29 12.55
N ASP A 81 -2.23 -9.44 11.40
CA ASP A 81 -2.44 -10.73 10.74
C ASP A 81 -1.25 -11.12 9.84
N GLY A 82 -0.30 -10.19 9.64
CA GLY A 82 0.89 -10.38 8.83
C GLY A 82 0.88 -9.62 7.51
N ASP A 83 -0.13 -8.78 7.27
CA ASP A 83 -0.20 -7.99 6.05
C ASP A 83 0.98 -7.02 5.93
N THR A 84 1.34 -6.71 4.69
CA THR A 84 2.40 -5.77 4.38
C THR A 84 2.05 -4.90 3.19
N LEU A 85 2.57 -3.68 3.19
CA LEU A 85 2.60 -2.82 2.02
C LEU A 85 4.00 -2.93 1.40
N VAL A 86 4.07 -3.13 0.10
CA VAL A 86 5.33 -3.23 -0.63
C VAL A 86 5.36 -2.14 -1.68
N PHE A 87 6.38 -1.30 -1.64
CA PHE A 87 6.58 -0.23 -2.60
C PHE A 87 7.81 -0.52 -3.45
N GLY A 88 7.77 -0.13 -4.73
CA GLY A 88 8.94 -0.14 -5.62
C GLY A 88 8.91 0.98 -6.64
N ALA A 89 10.07 1.40 -7.14
CA ALA A 89 10.23 2.51 -8.09
C ALA A 89 9.73 3.87 -7.55
N PHE A 90 10.03 4.18 -6.28
CA PHE A 90 9.71 5.46 -5.64
C PHE A 90 10.90 6.42 -5.54
N GLY A 91 12.01 6.18 -6.25
CA GLY A 91 13.09 7.16 -6.40
C GLY A 91 13.80 7.51 -5.10
N GLY A 92 14.26 6.51 -4.34
CA GLY A 92 15.03 6.72 -3.11
C GLY A 92 14.20 7.33 -1.95
N LEU A 93 12.90 7.07 -1.90
CA LEU A 93 11.97 7.66 -0.94
C LEU A 93 12.11 7.10 0.49
N PHE A 94 12.51 5.85 0.62
CA PHE A 94 12.42 5.10 1.88
C PHE A 94 13.78 4.95 2.57
N GLU A 95 13.77 4.97 3.89
CA GLU A 95 14.92 4.69 4.75
C GLU A 95 14.62 3.53 5.71
N ASP A 96 15.66 2.76 6.08
CA ASP A 96 15.52 1.66 7.04
C ASP A 96 15.12 2.18 8.42
N ALA A 97 14.05 1.62 8.97
CA ALA A 97 13.51 1.99 10.28
C ALA A 97 12.73 0.83 10.90
N ALA A 98 12.26 0.99 12.14
CA ALA A 98 11.36 0.01 12.73
C ALA A 98 10.09 -0.14 11.86
N GLY A 99 9.81 -1.38 11.44
CA GLY A 99 8.67 -1.66 10.56
C GLY A 99 8.86 -1.31 9.08
N VAL A 100 10.03 -0.75 8.70
CA VAL A 100 10.41 -0.41 7.31
C VAL A 100 11.68 -1.17 6.94
N ASN A 101 11.59 -2.00 5.92
CA ASN A 101 12.76 -2.62 5.30
C ASN A 101 12.95 -1.99 3.92
N ALA A 102 13.82 -1.00 3.82
CA ALA A 102 14.14 -0.30 2.59
C ALA A 102 15.25 -1.04 1.84
N PHE A 103 15.14 -1.08 0.51
CA PHE A 103 16.12 -1.73 -0.35
C PHE A 103 16.25 -0.97 -1.66
N ASN A 104 17.22 -1.38 -2.48
CA ASN A 104 17.54 -0.68 -3.73
C ASN A 104 17.82 0.82 -3.51
N ASN A 105 18.62 1.14 -2.48
CA ASN A 105 18.93 2.53 -2.07
C ASN A 105 17.67 3.37 -1.78
N GLY A 106 16.65 2.78 -1.16
CA GLY A 106 15.41 3.46 -0.77
C GLY A 106 14.39 3.60 -1.89
N ASP A 107 14.67 3.07 -3.08
CA ASP A 107 13.72 3.05 -4.21
C ASP A 107 12.54 2.11 -3.97
N ALA A 108 12.68 1.18 -3.03
CA ALA A 108 11.68 0.20 -2.68
C ALA A 108 11.71 -0.08 -1.17
N ALA A 109 10.56 -0.48 -0.61
CA ALA A 109 10.47 -0.83 0.80
C ALA A 109 9.33 -1.82 1.08
N ILE A 110 9.47 -2.59 2.15
CA ILE A 110 8.38 -3.35 2.78
C ILE A 110 8.01 -2.66 4.09
N ILE A 111 6.73 -2.33 4.23
CA ILE A 111 6.12 -1.78 5.44
C ILE A 111 5.29 -2.88 6.09
N SER A 112 5.54 -3.12 7.37
CA SER A 112 4.97 -4.27 8.12
C SER A 112 4.24 -3.86 9.40
N SER A 113 4.08 -2.56 9.66
CA SER A 113 3.36 -2.05 10.82
C SER A 113 2.91 -0.61 10.61
N TRP A 114 2.00 -0.14 11.47
CA TRP A 114 1.61 1.27 11.52
C TRP A 114 2.78 2.19 11.87
N ASP A 115 3.66 1.80 12.79
CA ASP A 115 4.91 2.49 13.09
C ASP A 115 5.82 2.55 11.86
N GLY A 116 5.90 1.46 11.09
CA GLY A 116 6.59 1.43 9.81
C GLY A 116 6.01 2.41 8.80
N LEU A 117 4.68 2.48 8.67
CA LEU A 117 4.03 3.41 7.76
C LEU A 117 4.28 4.87 8.17
N ALA A 118 4.25 5.16 9.47
CA ALA A 118 4.62 6.47 10.03
C ALA A 118 6.08 6.81 9.74
N ASN A 119 7.01 5.88 9.97
CA ASN A 119 8.44 6.08 9.66
C ASN A 119 8.69 6.33 8.17
N ALA A 120 8.00 5.59 7.29
CA ALA A 120 8.09 5.81 5.84
C ALA A 120 7.51 7.17 5.42
N PHE A 121 6.43 7.63 6.07
CA PHE A 121 5.87 8.96 5.87
C PHE A 121 6.86 10.06 6.30
N GLU A 122 7.46 9.95 7.48
CA GLU A 122 8.45 10.91 7.98
C GLU A 122 9.69 10.96 7.09
N ALA A 123 10.20 9.80 6.66
CA ALA A 123 11.35 9.72 5.74
C ALA A 123 11.06 10.38 4.38
N ALA A 124 9.83 10.24 3.88
CA ALA A 124 9.41 10.85 2.63
C ALA A 124 9.38 12.39 2.68
N GLY A 125 9.21 12.99 3.86
CA GLY A 125 9.17 14.44 4.05
C GLY A 125 8.16 15.12 3.12
N ALA A 126 8.62 16.10 2.33
CA ALA A 126 7.75 16.84 1.39
C ALA A 126 7.19 15.99 0.23
N ARG A 127 7.69 14.76 0.05
CA ARG A 127 7.22 13.80 -0.97
C ARG A 127 6.10 12.89 -0.47
N ALA A 128 5.60 13.13 0.74
CA ALA A 128 4.40 12.47 1.23
C ALA A 128 3.42 13.47 1.84
N THR A 129 2.13 13.13 1.77
CA THR A 129 1.06 13.84 2.48
C THR A 129 0.09 12.83 3.07
N TYR A 130 -0.60 13.18 4.15
CA TYR A 130 -1.71 12.39 4.63
C TYR A 130 -2.89 13.28 5.02
N SER A 131 -4.08 12.70 4.96
CA SER A 131 -5.32 13.26 5.50
C SER A 131 -6.23 12.12 5.95
N GLY A 132 -7.36 12.43 6.57
CA GLY A 132 -8.29 11.37 6.93
C GLY A 132 -9.48 11.84 7.74
N ASN A 133 -10.23 10.86 8.22
CA ASN A 133 -11.43 11.08 9.02
C ASN A 133 -11.44 10.13 10.22
N ALA A 134 -11.21 10.68 11.41
CA ALA A 134 -11.21 9.93 12.66
C ALA A 134 -12.54 9.22 12.97
N ALA A 135 -13.68 9.80 12.57
CA ALA A 135 -14.99 9.22 12.83
C ALA A 135 -15.28 7.99 11.94
N LEU A 136 -14.63 7.91 10.79
CA LEU A 136 -14.74 6.78 9.85
C LEU A 136 -13.50 5.86 9.87
N ASP A 137 -12.53 6.19 10.73
CA ASP A 137 -11.20 5.58 10.79
C ASP A 137 -10.52 5.42 9.41
N LEU A 138 -10.72 6.42 8.54
CA LEU A 138 -10.33 6.37 7.15
C LEU A 138 -9.07 7.22 6.90
N LEU A 139 -8.01 6.58 6.42
CA LEU A 139 -6.73 7.21 6.09
C LEU A 139 -6.59 7.40 4.58
N PHE A 140 -6.10 8.56 4.19
CA PHE A 140 -5.56 8.81 2.85
C PHE A 140 -4.09 9.19 3.02
N ILE A 141 -3.19 8.39 2.48
CA ILE A 141 -1.75 8.67 2.49
C ILE A 141 -1.23 8.64 1.06
N THR A 142 -0.49 9.66 0.66
CA THR A 142 0.00 9.85 -0.70
C THR A 142 1.52 9.91 -0.70
N PHE A 143 2.15 9.18 -1.62
CA PHE A 143 3.59 9.19 -1.86
C PHE A 143 3.90 9.62 -3.30
N ASP A 144 4.83 10.56 -3.47
CA ASP A 144 5.35 11.01 -4.77
C ASP A 144 6.55 10.13 -5.18
N ASN A 145 6.48 9.54 -6.39
CA ASN A 145 7.52 8.66 -6.92
C ASN A 145 8.82 9.38 -7.33
N GLY A 146 8.86 10.72 -7.26
CA GLY A 146 10.01 11.55 -7.63
C GLY A 146 10.10 11.82 -9.14
N ALA A 147 9.15 11.31 -9.92
CA ALA A 147 8.99 11.53 -11.35
C ALA A 147 7.74 12.37 -11.68
N GLY A 148 7.14 13.01 -10.67
CA GLY A 148 5.96 13.87 -10.84
C GLY A 148 4.64 13.09 -10.88
N GLN A 149 4.63 11.85 -10.38
CA GLN A 149 3.42 11.05 -10.22
C GLN A 149 3.24 10.66 -8.76
N THR A 150 1.99 10.47 -8.35
CA THR A 150 1.65 10.20 -6.96
C THR A 150 0.79 8.95 -6.80
N GLN A 151 1.11 8.12 -5.81
CA GLN A 151 0.30 6.99 -5.39
C GLN A 151 -0.42 7.36 -4.10
N THR A 152 -1.75 7.33 -4.11
CA THR A 152 -2.57 7.48 -2.90
C THR A 152 -3.09 6.13 -2.45
N LEU A 153 -2.93 5.83 -1.17
CA LEU A 153 -3.58 4.70 -0.51
C LEU A 153 -4.71 5.21 0.36
N ARG A 154 -5.94 4.78 0.04
CA ARG A 154 -7.12 4.96 0.87
C ARG A 154 -7.31 3.70 1.72
N ILE A 155 -6.91 3.78 2.98
CA ILE A 155 -6.89 2.65 3.91
C ILE A 155 -8.06 2.75 4.88
N SER A 156 -8.91 1.73 4.89
CA SER A 156 -10.02 1.62 5.84
C SER A 156 -9.51 1.10 7.19
N ASN A 157 -10.08 1.59 8.30
CA ASN A 157 -9.69 1.21 9.67
C ASN A 157 -8.19 1.45 9.98
N GLY A 158 -7.62 2.53 9.45
CA GLY A 158 -6.18 2.80 9.54
C GLY A 158 -5.80 4.16 10.10
N TYR A 159 -6.73 5.13 10.13
CA TYR A 159 -6.39 6.52 10.47
C TYR A 159 -5.91 6.67 11.92
N SER A 160 -6.66 6.10 12.86
CA SER A 160 -6.39 6.25 14.29
C SER A 160 -5.07 5.56 14.67
N ALA A 161 -4.81 4.39 14.09
CA ALA A 161 -3.59 3.63 14.30
C ALA A 161 -2.37 4.36 13.72
N PHE A 162 -2.48 4.89 12.50
CA PHE A 162 -1.42 5.68 11.88
C PHE A 162 -1.12 6.98 12.63
N VAL A 163 -2.13 7.74 13.04
CA VAL A 163 -1.93 8.99 13.81
C VAL A 163 -1.30 8.69 15.17
N SER A 164 -1.73 7.63 15.85
CA SER A 164 -1.10 7.21 17.11
C SER A 164 0.37 6.83 16.93
N ALA A 165 0.76 6.27 15.79
CA ALA A 165 2.14 5.93 15.47
C ALA A 165 3.00 7.17 15.19
N LEU A 166 2.44 8.20 14.52
CA LEU A 166 3.10 9.48 14.31
C LEU A 166 3.38 10.22 15.63
N ASP A 167 2.38 10.31 16.51
CA ASP A 167 2.49 11.03 17.78
C ASP A 167 3.40 10.33 18.82
N GLY A 168 3.79 9.08 18.56
CA GLY A 168 4.69 8.27 19.39
C GLY A 168 6.19 8.37 19.04
N GLY A 169 6.55 9.05 17.94
CA GLY A 169 7.94 9.32 17.56
C GLY A 169 8.61 10.37 18.47
N PRO A 170 9.96 10.41 18.59
CA PRO A 170 10.63 11.32 19.51
C PRO A 170 10.28 12.77 19.19
N VAL A 171 9.63 13.44 20.15
CA VAL A 171 9.37 14.88 20.12
C VAL A 171 10.71 15.60 19.90
N PRO A 172 10.89 16.37 18.81
CA PRO A 172 12.07 17.22 18.69
C PRO A 172 12.00 18.27 19.80
N VAL A 173 12.90 18.17 20.77
CA VAL A 173 13.17 19.22 21.77
C VAL A 173 14.03 20.33 21.17
#